data_AF-A0A1I3CV32-F1
#
_entry.id   AF-A0A1I3CV32-F1
#
_cell.length_a   1.000
_cell.length_b   1.000
_cell.length_c   1.000
_cell.angle_alpha   90.00
_cell.angle_beta   90.00
_cell.angle_gamma   90.00
#
_symmetry.space_group_name_H-M   'P 1'
#
loop_
_entity.id
_entity.type
_entity.pdbx_description
1 polymer ?
#
loop_
_entity_poly.entity_id
_entity_poly.type
_entity_poly.pdbx_seq_one_letter_code
_entity_poly.pdbx_strand_id
1 'polypeptide(L)' 'MLIAWIAMLVILLICAGVGLFVAFPHRGERLPAAPWLGEAMARAADAVPTLDPEDDERDAETADRLTSRGTAQR' A
#
# COMPACT_ATOMS: atom_id res chain seq x y z
N MET A 1 -37.58 -6.79 -10.20
CA MET A 1 -37.11 -8.15 -9.84
C MET A 1 -35.76 -8.47 -10.49
N LEU A 2 -35.61 -8.44 -11.82
CA LEU A 2 -34.33 -8.68 -12.51
C LEU A 2 -33.16 -7.80 -12.01
N ILE A 3 -33.41 -6.51 -11.82
CA ILE A 3 -32.39 -5.55 -11.33
C ILE A 3 -31.82 -5.96 -9.97
N ALA A 4 -32.65 -6.50 -9.07
CA ALA A 4 -32.20 -6.95 -7.75
C ALA A 4 -31.26 -8.15 -7.85
N TRP A 5 -31.53 -9.07 -8.77
CA TRP A 5 -30.65 -10.20 -9.06
C TRP A 5 -29.32 -9.75 -9.67
N ILE A 6 -29.35 -8.80 -10.60
CA ILE A 6 -28.14 -8.22 -11.19
C ILE A 6 -27.30 -7.54 -10.10
N ALA A 7 -27.92 -6.72 -9.25
CA ALA A 7 -27.23 -6.05 -8.15
C ALA A 7 -26.60 -7.07 -7.17
N MET A 8 -27.32 -8.12 -6.81
CA MET A 8 -26.81 -9.21 -5.96
C MET A 8 -25.56 -9.86 -6.59
N LEU A 9 -25.62 -10.18 -7.89
CA LEU A 9 -24.53 -10.82 -8.62
C LEU A 9 -23.29 -9.92 -8.72
N VAL A 10 -23.50 -8.61 -8.93
CA VAL A 10 -22.42 -7.60 -8.93
C VAL A 10 -21.75 -7.52 -7.56
N ILE A 11 -22.53 -7.47 -6.47
CA ILE A 11 -21.98 -7.42 -5.11
C ILE A 11 -21.19 -8.69 -4.80
N LEU A 12 -21.71 -9.87 -5.17
CA LEU A 12 -20.99 -11.14 -5.03
C LEU A 12 -19.65 -11.14 -5.79
N LEU A 13 -19.64 -10.64 -7.02
CA LEU A 13 -18.42 -10.49 -7.83
C LEU A 13 -17.40 -9.57 -7.15
N ILE A 14 -17.84 -8.43 -6.62
CA ILE A 14 -16.98 -7.49 -5.92
C ILE A 14 -16.42 -8.13 -4.65
N CYS A 15 -17.27 -8.77 -3.83
CA CYS A 15 -16.83 -9.46 -2.61
C CYS A 15 -15.83 -10.58 -2.90
N ALA A 16 -16.07 -11.39 -3.93
CA ALA A 16 -15.13 -12.42 -4.36
C ALA A 16 -13.81 -11.81 -4.85
N GLY A 17 -13.86 -10.71 -5.59
CA GLY A 17 -12.67 -9.98 -6.06
C GLY A 17 -11.84 -9.39 -4.91
N VAL A 18 -12.50 -8.74 -3.94
CA VAL A 18 -11.84 -8.23 -2.74
C VAL A 18 -11.26 -9.37 -1.90
N GLY A 19 -12.03 -10.44 -1.69
CA GLY A 19 -11.57 -11.63 -0.98
C GLY A 19 -10.35 -12.27 -1.65
N LEU A 20 -10.36 -12.38 -2.98
CA LEU A 20 -9.22 -12.85 -3.74
C LEU A 20 -8.03 -11.90 -3.60
N PHE A 21 -8.22 -10.58 -3.74
CA PHE A 21 -7.15 -9.59 -3.57
C PHE A 21 -6.51 -9.61 -2.19
N VAL A 22 -7.33 -9.77 -1.13
CA VAL A 22 -6.89 -9.82 0.28
C VAL A 22 -6.33 -11.19 0.66
N ALA A 23 -6.80 -12.27 0.05
CA ALA A 23 -6.26 -13.62 0.28
C ALA A 23 -4.99 -13.91 -0.53
N PHE A 24 -4.87 -13.38 -1.76
CA PHE A 24 -3.70 -13.51 -2.64
C PHE A 24 -2.54 -12.49 -2.51
N PRO A 25 -2.35 -11.68 -1.45
CA PRO A 25 -1.19 -10.82 -1.36
C PRO A 25 -0.16 -11.43 -0.40
N HIS A 26 0.60 -12.45 -0.81
CA HIS A 26 1.71 -12.96 0.03
C HIS A 26 3.03 -13.24 -0.67
N ARG A 27 3.13 -13.36 -2.01
CA ARG A 27 4.43 -13.65 -2.69
C ARG A 27 4.57 -13.13 -4.12
N GLY A 28 4.00 -11.98 -4.51
CA GLY A 28 4.20 -11.46 -5.88
C GLY A 28 3.83 -12.42 -7.03
N GLU A 29 3.11 -13.51 -6.74
CA GLU A 29 2.67 -14.47 -7.74
C GLU A 29 1.51 -13.85 -8.53
N ARG A 30 1.65 -13.83 -9.86
CA ARG A 30 0.65 -13.25 -10.74
C ARG A 30 -0.64 -14.07 -10.62
N LEU A 31 -1.77 -13.40 -10.39
CA LEU A 31 -3.09 -14.04 -10.47
C LEU A 31 -3.25 -14.66 -11.87
N PRO A 32 -3.38 -16.00 -12.00
CA PRO A 32 -3.40 -16.67 -13.31
C PRO A 32 -4.60 -16.26 -14.17
N ALA A 33 -5.69 -15.81 -13.55
CA ALA A 33 -6.90 -15.36 -14.25
C ALA A 33 -6.86 -13.89 -14.72
N ALA A 34 -5.95 -13.05 -14.19
CA ALA A 34 -5.92 -11.61 -14.48
C ALA A 34 -4.49 -11.03 -14.40
N PRO A 35 -3.58 -11.40 -15.32
CA PRO A 35 -2.20 -10.93 -15.30
C PRO A 35 -2.08 -9.39 -15.45
N TRP A 36 -3.03 -8.76 -16.15
CA TRP A 36 -3.08 -7.30 -16.34
C TRP A 36 -3.34 -6.53 -15.04
N LEU A 37 -4.06 -7.13 -14.08
CA LEU A 37 -4.39 -6.51 -12.81
C LEU A 37 -3.15 -6.46 -11.89
N GLY A 38 -2.31 -7.50 -11.95
CA GLY A 38 -1.04 -7.52 -11.23
C GLY A 38 -0.06 -6.46 -11.74
N GLU A 39 0.03 -6.28 -13.06
CA GLU A 39 0.87 -5.24 -13.68
C GLU A 39 0.43 -3.82 -13.27
N ALA A 40 -0.89 -3.56 -13.24
CA ALA A 40 -1.45 -2.28 -12.82
C ALA A 40 -1.20 -1.99 -11.33
N MET A 41 -1.30 -3.02 -10.47
CA MET A 41 -1.00 -2.89 -9.04
C MET A 41 0.49 -2.68 -8.76
N ALA A 42 1.38 -3.40 -9.46
CA ALA A 42 2.83 -3.19 -9.34
C ALA A 42 3.19 -1.75 -9.71
N ARG A 43 2.64 -1.26 -10.83
CA ARG A 43 2.86 0.11 -11.28
C ARG A 43 2.28 1.16 -10.33
N ALA A 44 1.19 0.85 -9.63
CA ALA A 44 0.65 1.73 -8.61
C ALA A 44 1.53 1.73 -7.35
N ALA A 45 2.06 0.59 -6.93
CA ALA A 45 2.98 0.48 -5.80
C ALA A 45 4.28 1.26 -6.05
N ASP A 46 4.88 1.13 -7.25
CA ASP A 46 6.08 1.88 -7.65
C ASP A 46 5.84 3.40 -7.72
N ALA A 47 4.59 3.83 -7.88
CA ALA A 47 4.23 5.25 -7.93
C ALA A 47 4.05 5.88 -6.55
N VAL A 48 4.00 5.08 -5.48
CA VAL A 48 3.88 5.60 -4.11
C VAL A 48 5.26 6.01 -3.61
N PRO A 49 5.46 7.28 -3.18
CA PRO A 49 6.67 7.69 -2.50
C PRO A 49 6.88 6.81 -1.25
N THR A 50 7.97 6.04 -1.24
CA THR A 50 8.36 5.26 -0.06
C THR A 50 9.10 6.16 0.92
N LEU A 51 8.86 6.00 2.21
CA LEU A 51 9.71 6.59 3.25
C LEU A 51 11.03 5.83 3.24
N ASP A 52 12.12 6.52 2.91
CA ASP A 52 13.46 5.93 2.97
C ASP A 52 13.91 5.92 4.44
N PRO A 53 14.24 4.77 5.04
CA PRO A 53 14.72 4.70 6.42
C PRO A 53 15.97 5.57 6.66
N GLU A 54 16.76 5.85 5.61
CA GLU A 54 17.94 6.72 5.71
C GLU A 54 17.58 8.20 5.95
N ASP A 55 16.38 8.65 5.55
CA ASP A 55 15.93 10.02 5.79
C ASP A 55 15.49 10.24 7.25
N ASP A 56 14.89 9.23 7.89
CA ASP A 56 14.50 9.26 9.31
C ASP A 56 15.72 9.36 10.26
N GLU A 57 16.82 8.68 9.92
CA GLU A 57 18.06 8.71 10.72
C GLU A 57 18.74 10.09 10.66
N ARG A 58 18.70 10.76 9.51
CA ARG A 58 19.28 12.11 9.33
C ARG A 58 18.49 13.18 10.09
N ASP A 59 17.17 13.05 10.13
CA ASP A 59 16.30 13.96 10.89
C ASP A 59 16.45 13.76 12.40
N ALA A 60 16.60 12.50 12.85
CA ALA A 60 16.88 12.18 14.24
C ALA A 60 18.26 12.70 14.71
N GLU A 61 19.32 12.52 13.91
CA GLU A 61 20.66 13.05 14.21
C GLU A 61 20.67 14.59 14.25
N THR A 62 19.90 15.23 13.35
CA THR A 62 19.79 16.68 13.30
C THR A 62 19.04 17.24 14.52
N ALA A 63 17.98 16.57 14.96
CA ALA A 63 17.23 16.92 16.16
C ALA A 63 18.09 16.82 17.43
N ASP A 64 18.91 15.78 17.56
CA ASP A 64 19.83 15.60 18.68
C ASP A 64 20.94 16.67 18.71
N ARG A 65 21.49 17.03 17.54
CA ARG A 65 22.47 18.12 17.45
C ARG A 65 21.92 19.48 17.85
N LEU A 66 20.64 19.76 17.55
CA LEU A 66 19.98 21.00 17.94
C LEU A 66 19.68 21.04 19.44
N THR A 67 19.27 19.91 20.04
CA THR A 67 19.02 19.83 21.49
C THR A 67 20.31 20.00 22.30
N SER A 68 21.40 19.34 21.89
CA SER A 68 22.72 19.41 22.54
C SER A 68 23.28 20.83 22.53
N ARG A 69 23.20 21.53 21.38
CA ARG A 69 23.62 22.93 21.25
C ARG A 69 22.81 23.89 22.12
N GLY A 70 21.51 23.69 22.23
CA GLY A 70 20.64 24.53 23.04
C GLY A 70 20.89 24.39 24.55
N THR A 71 21.27 23.19 25.01
CA THR A 71 21.57 22.94 26.43
C THR A 71 22.93 23.46 26.88
N ALA A 72 23.90 23.60 25.97
CA ALA A 72 25.25 24.08 26.30
C ALA A 72 25.35 25.61 26.47
N GLN A 73 24.33 26.37 26.06
CA GLN A 73 24.35 27.84 26.06
C GLN A 73 23.53 28.47 27.21
N ARG A 74 23.04 27.66 28.16
CA ARG A 74 22.16 28.09 29.26
C ARG A 74 22.81 27.93 30.63
#